data_AF-A0A9D9GX52-F1
#
_entry.id   AF-A0A9D9GX52-F1
#
_cell.length_a   1.000
_cell.length_b   1.000
_cell.length_c   1.000
_cell.angle_alpha   90.00
_cell.angle_beta   90.00
_cell.angle_gamma   90.00
#
_symmetry.space_group_name_H-M   'P 1'
#
loop_
_entity.id
_entity.type
_entity.pdbx_description
1 polymer ?
#
loop_
_entity_poly.entity_id
_entity_poly.type
_entity_poly.pdbx_seq_one_letter_code
_entity_poly.pdbx_strand_id
1 'polypeptide(L)'
;MLGLVLLISLIIGVILLDLDLLGISLTLTCFLIFLLFKKIKNKKVFIISIALIGIGLAIGNIRLTEKNSDNLIALVTKKEDNYIILKTFKEKFYCYTKEDIKLYDIIKIDGYFDELNFKEYESSFSFTNYLNKNQNVYRSFKITHYEIIFDCPIDFISYKEKVLNRFSTYEAKEFVNSLLFGESDNESLLKETSSNLMITNLLSASGLFLNFILYGLSNIYYLFSERKTSRILSLITLLPFFFFNIYRFNFFRVLTLFIVNILIYDKRKELDKFNITNLIYLIFLLFSPSLIYSPGFYLPLLMSFIFKFSNLALKSESKIIKDIKTKILVCFSFLPYSINSYGGFNVFSLIFNYTFTFIFKFLFLIAVLSFYGIYIGIFDDIYIFFYKMLISINFNKVDIYLPKLN
;
A
#
# COMPACT_ATOMS: atom_id res chain seq x y z
N MET A 1 24.11 2.63 0.99
CA MET A 1 24.30 3.47 -0.20
C MET A 1 24.12 2.71 -1.51
N LEU A 2 24.73 1.52 -1.71
CA LEU A 2 24.62 0.80 -2.99
C LEU A 2 23.16 0.54 -3.42
N GLY A 3 22.33 -0.04 -2.55
CA GLY A 3 20.93 -0.34 -2.87
C GLY A 3 20.12 0.90 -3.27
N LEU A 4 20.40 2.05 -2.64
CA LEU A 4 19.77 3.33 -2.98
C LEU A 4 20.13 3.78 -4.41
N VAL A 5 21.42 3.69 -4.77
CA VAL A 5 21.89 4.10 -6.10
C VAL A 5 21.27 3.23 -7.19
N LEU A 6 21.20 1.91 -6.96
CA LEU A 6 20.55 0.99 -7.89
C LEU A 6 19.05 1.30 -8.04
N LEU A 7 18.36 1.55 -6.93
CA LEU A 7 16.93 1.88 -6.93
C LEU A 7 16.66 3.18 -7.68
N ILE A 8 17.42 4.25 -7.40
CA ILE A 8 17.28 5.55 -8.08
C ILE A 8 17.54 5.39 -9.59
N SER A 9 18.53 4.58 -9.98
CA SER A 9 18.83 4.32 -11.39
C SER A 9 17.63 3.71 -12.12
N LEU A 10 16.97 2.71 -11.51
CA LEU A 10 15.79 2.09 -12.08
C LEU A 10 14.57 3.03 -12.09
N ILE A 11 14.37 3.79 -11.00
CA ILE A 11 13.31 4.81 -10.90
C ILE A 11 13.42 5.82 -12.03
N ILE A 12 14.61 6.40 -12.25
CA ILE A 12 14.88 7.35 -13.34
C ILE A 12 14.48 6.73 -14.67
N GLY A 13 14.90 5.49 -14.94
CA GLY A 13 14.56 4.80 -16.18
C GLY A 13 13.05 4.68 -16.41
N VAL A 14 12.28 4.37 -15.37
CA VAL A 14 10.81 4.23 -15.49
C VAL A 14 10.12 5.55 -15.78
N ILE A 15 10.54 6.65 -15.14
CA ILE A 15 9.85 7.95 -15.25
C ILE A 15 10.43 8.90 -16.30
N LEU A 16 11.54 8.54 -16.97
CA LEU A 16 12.25 9.46 -17.85
C LEU A 16 11.40 9.97 -19.02
N LEU A 17 10.49 9.15 -19.53
CA LEU A 17 9.60 9.49 -20.65
C LEU A 17 8.23 10.00 -20.21
N ASP A 18 7.99 10.09 -18.90
CA ASP A 18 6.74 10.62 -18.36
C ASP A 18 6.86 12.15 -18.24
N LEU A 19 6.10 12.87 -19.07
CA LEU A 19 6.14 14.33 -19.15
C LEU A 19 5.77 14.99 -17.82
N ASP A 20 4.82 14.42 -17.09
CA ASP A 20 4.36 14.95 -15.80
C ASP A 20 5.47 14.86 -14.72
N LEU A 21 6.38 13.89 -14.85
CA LEU A 21 7.43 13.60 -13.88
C LEU A 21 8.84 13.98 -14.36
N LEU A 22 8.96 14.65 -15.50
CA LEU A 22 10.25 14.97 -16.12
C LEU A 22 11.14 15.80 -15.19
N GLY A 23 10.57 16.78 -14.48
CA GLY A 23 11.30 17.58 -13.48
C GLY A 23 11.87 16.73 -12.34
N ILE A 24 11.10 15.74 -11.87
CA ILE A 24 11.55 14.80 -10.83
C ILE A 24 12.65 13.89 -11.40
N SER A 25 12.51 13.43 -12.64
CA SER A 25 13.52 12.61 -13.30
C SER A 25 14.87 13.33 -13.45
N LEU A 26 14.85 14.59 -13.87
CA LEU A 26 16.07 15.42 -14.00
C LEU A 26 16.74 15.65 -12.65
N THR A 27 15.97 16.00 -11.61
CA THR A 27 16.53 16.21 -10.26
C THR A 27 17.14 14.93 -9.69
N LEU A 28 16.49 13.78 -9.87
CA LEU A 28 17.04 12.48 -9.48
C LEU A 28 18.30 12.11 -10.28
N THR A 29 18.36 12.45 -11.56
CA THR A 29 19.53 12.22 -12.41
C THR A 29 20.73 13.04 -11.94
N CYS A 30 20.55 14.33 -11.65
CA CYS A 30 21.59 15.17 -11.06
C CYS A 30 22.08 14.60 -9.72
N PHE A 31 21.16 14.14 -8.86
CA PHE A 31 21.49 13.51 -7.59
C PHE A 31 22.24 12.18 -7.75
N LEU A 32 21.86 11.36 -8.72
CA LEU A 32 22.54 10.09 -9.04
C LEU A 32 23.98 10.35 -9.51
N ILE A 33 24.18 11.31 -10.42
CA ILE A 33 25.51 11.73 -10.90
C ILE A 33 26.36 12.17 -9.71
N PHE A 34 25.82 13.02 -8.83
CA PHE A 34 26.51 13.44 -7.62
C PHE A 34 26.96 12.24 -6.77
N LEU A 35 26.08 11.27 -6.51
CA LEU A 35 26.42 10.08 -5.72
C LEU A 35 27.49 9.21 -6.38
N LEU A 36 27.39 8.98 -7.69
CA LEU A 36 28.35 8.13 -8.43
C LEU A 36 29.75 8.75 -8.45
N PHE A 37 29.87 10.04 -8.75
CA PHE A 37 31.17 10.71 -8.89
C PHE A 37 31.78 11.17 -7.56
N LYS A 38 30.99 11.64 -6.59
CA LYS A 38 31.53 12.15 -5.31
C LYS A 38 31.62 11.09 -4.21
N LYS A 39 30.67 10.14 -4.13
CA LYS A 39 30.59 9.20 -3.00
C LYS A 39 31.13 7.80 -3.32
N ILE A 40 30.74 7.19 -4.45
CA ILE A 40 31.02 5.76 -4.70
C ILE A 40 32.32 5.55 -5.51
N LYS A 41 32.54 6.32 -6.58
CA LYS A 41 33.75 6.25 -7.43
C LYS A 41 34.10 4.83 -7.93
N ASN A 42 33.10 3.97 -8.13
CA ASN A 42 33.29 2.58 -8.57
C ASN A 42 32.72 2.38 -9.98
N LYS A 43 33.60 2.02 -10.93
CA LYS A 43 33.23 1.80 -12.34
C LYS A 43 32.16 0.73 -12.51
N LYS A 44 32.19 -0.36 -11.72
CA LYS A 44 31.19 -1.44 -11.82
C LYS A 44 29.79 -0.94 -11.46
N VAL A 45 29.68 -0.15 -10.38
CA VAL A 45 28.41 0.43 -9.94
C VAL A 45 27.87 1.38 -11.00
N PHE A 46 28.73 2.18 -11.63
CA PHE A 46 28.35 3.07 -12.72
C PHE A 46 27.74 2.31 -13.92
N ILE A 47 28.39 1.23 -14.36
CA ILE A 47 27.89 0.39 -15.46
C ILE A 47 26.54 -0.24 -15.11
N ILE A 48 26.40 -0.79 -13.90
CA ILE A 48 25.14 -1.39 -13.43
C ILE A 48 24.03 -0.34 -13.35
N SER A 49 24.33 0.88 -12.90
CA SER A 49 23.38 1.99 -12.89
C SER A 49 22.86 2.33 -14.29
N ILE A 50 23.74 2.41 -15.29
CA ILE A 50 23.32 2.66 -16.69
C ILE A 50 22.44 1.51 -17.19
N ALA A 51 22.83 0.26 -16.92
CA ALA A 51 22.03 -0.90 -17.30
C ALA A 51 20.64 -0.87 -16.66
N LEU A 52 20.53 -0.49 -15.38
CA LEU A 52 19.25 -0.35 -14.69
C LEU A 52 18.40 0.80 -15.23
N ILE A 53 18.98 1.92 -15.66
CA ILE A 53 18.23 2.97 -16.36
C ILE A 53 17.65 2.41 -17.66
N GLY A 54 18.45 1.69 -18.46
CA GLY A 54 18.00 1.04 -19.70
C GLY A 54 16.88 0.02 -19.46
N ILE A 55 17.01 -0.81 -18.42
CA ILE A 55 15.96 -1.73 -17.98
C ILE A 55 14.71 -0.96 -17.55
N GLY A 56 14.85 0.10 -16.76
CA GLY A 56 13.73 0.93 -16.33
C GLY A 56 12.98 1.55 -17.52
N LEU A 57 13.71 2.05 -18.51
CA LEU A 57 13.14 2.57 -19.76
C LEU A 57 12.36 1.50 -20.52
N ALA A 58 12.92 0.30 -20.63
CA ALA A 58 12.27 -0.82 -21.28
C ALA A 58 10.98 -1.22 -20.55
N ILE A 59 11.03 -1.49 -19.24
CA ILE A 59 9.85 -1.99 -18.51
C ILE A 59 8.80 -0.87 -18.31
N GLY A 60 9.22 0.39 -18.17
CA GLY A 60 8.30 1.53 -18.02
C GLY A 60 7.49 1.84 -19.29
N ASN A 61 8.05 1.56 -20.47
CA ASN A 61 7.45 1.98 -21.75
C ASN A 61 7.04 0.82 -22.67
N ILE A 62 7.68 -0.34 -22.57
CA ILE A 62 7.33 -1.53 -23.35
C ILE A 62 6.25 -2.30 -22.59
N ARG A 63 5.01 -2.20 -23.08
CA ARG A 63 3.89 -2.93 -22.51
C ARG A 63 3.84 -4.35 -23.06
N LEU A 64 3.98 -5.34 -22.18
CA LEU A 64 3.72 -6.73 -22.52
C LEU A 64 2.20 -6.95 -22.55
N THR A 65 1.59 -6.82 -23.71
CA THR A 65 0.16 -7.12 -23.91
C THR A 65 -0.02 -8.57 -24.33
N GLU A 66 -1.09 -9.18 -23.85
CA GLU A 66 -1.51 -10.46 -24.39
C GLU A 66 -2.03 -10.26 -25.81
N LYS A 67 -1.71 -11.21 -26.70
CA LYS A 67 -2.30 -11.19 -28.05
C LYS A 67 -3.81 -11.34 -27.91
N ASN A 68 -4.55 -10.80 -28.86
CA ASN A 68 -5.99 -11.08 -28.97
C ASN A 68 -6.15 -12.57 -29.27
N SER A 69 -6.25 -13.36 -28.20
CA SER A 69 -6.53 -14.78 -28.24
C SER A 69 -7.89 -14.97 -27.60
N ASP A 70 -8.72 -15.74 -28.29
CA ASP A 70 -10.09 -16.03 -27.86
C ASP A 70 -10.14 -16.92 -26.62
N ASN A 71 -8.99 -17.42 -26.13
CA ASN A 71 -8.90 -18.32 -24.97
C ASN A 71 -7.76 -17.90 -24.05
N LEU A 72 -8.05 -17.64 -22.77
CA LEU A 72 -7.08 -17.20 -21.77
C LEU A 72 -7.31 -17.93 -20.45
N ILE A 73 -6.22 -18.19 -19.71
CA ILE A 73 -6.28 -18.67 -18.33
C ILE A 73 -5.87 -17.53 -17.41
N ALA A 74 -6.76 -17.11 -16.51
CA ALA A 74 -6.54 -15.97 -15.65
C ALA A 74 -6.90 -16.26 -14.19
N LEU A 75 -6.16 -15.63 -13.28
CA LEU A 75 -6.44 -15.61 -11.84
C LEU A 75 -7.34 -14.42 -11.50
N VAL A 76 -8.39 -14.66 -10.72
CA VAL A 76 -9.25 -13.60 -10.17
C VAL A 76 -8.53 -12.92 -9.02
N THR A 77 -8.05 -11.69 -9.25
CA THR A 77 -7.26 -10.93 -8.26
C THR A 77 -8.06 -9.90 -7.47
N LYS A 78 -9.23 -9.52 -7.99
CA LYS A 78 -10.17 -8.63 -7.31
C LYS A 78 -11.60 -8.98 -7.75
N LYS A 79 -12.52 -8.97 -6.80
CA LYS A 79 -13.96 -9.12 -7.02
C LYS A 79 -14.68 -7.95 -6.35
N GLU A 80 -15.56 -7.34 -7.10
CA GLU A 80 -16.54 -6.35 -6.65
C GLU A 80 -17.91 -6.77 -7.21
N ASP A 81 -18.99 -6.10 -6.79
CA ASP A 81 -20.36 -6.50 -7.12
C ASP A 81 -20.62 -6.66 -8.63
N ASN A 82 -20.01 -5.78 -9.45
CA ASN A 82 -20.30 -5.71 -10.88
C ASN A 82 -19.07 -5.95 -11.77
N TYR A 83 -17.89 -6.20 -11.18
CA TYR A 83 -16.69 -6.43 -11.98
C TYR A 83 -15.66 -7.29 -11.25
N ILE A 84 -14.78 -7.87 -12.06
CA ILE A 84 -13.60 -8.59 -11.61
C ILE A 84 -12.34 -8.04 -12.28
N ILE A 85 -11.21 -8.16 -11.60
CA ILE A 85 -9.89 -7.93 -12.19
C ILE A 85 -9.21 -9.28 -12.34
N LEU A 86 -8.95 -9.62 -13.59
CA LEU A 86 -8.31 -10.86 -13.99
C LEU A 86 -6.83 -10.59 -14.26
N LYS A 87 -5.97 -11.51 -13.83
CA LYS A 87 -4.53 -11.45 -14.04
C LYS A 87 -4.04 -12.69 -14.75
N THR A 88 -3.42 -12.49 -15.91
CA THR A 88 -2.67 -13.53 -16.61
C THR A 88 -1.18 -13.39 -16.28
N PHE A 89 -0.33 -14.15 -16.97
CA PHE A 89 1.10 -14.02 -16.80
C PHE A 89 1.63 -12.66 -17.30
N LYS A 90 0.99 -12.06 -18.30
CA LYS A 90 1.48 -10.85 -18.98
C LYS A 90 0.81 -9.58 -18.50
N GLU A 91 -0.49 -9.59 -18.29
CA GLU A 91 -1.25 -8.37 -18.01
C GLU A 91 -2.40 -8.59 -17.02
N LYS A 92 -3.03 -7.49 -16.64
CA LYS A 92 -4.30 -7.48 -15.92
C LYS A 92 -5.35 -6.79 -16.77
N PHE A 93 -6.57 -7.30 -16.72
CA PHE A 93 -7.70 -6.72 -17.44
C PHE A 93 -8.94 -6.63 -16.56
N TYR A 94 -9.75 -5.63 -16.89
CA TYR A 94 -11.05 -5.39 -16.29
C TYR A 94 -12.10 -6.28 -16.97
N CYS A 95 -12.95 -6.93 -16.21
CA CYS A 95 -14.09 -7.63 -16.78
C CYS A 95 -15.36 -7.24 -16.03
N TYR A 96 -16.36 -6.76 -16.78
CA TYR A 96 -17.70 -6.56 -16.26
C TYR A 96 -18.43 -7.90 -16.27
N THR A 97 -18.74 -8.42 -15.09
CA THR A 97 -19.52 -9.64 -14.94
C THR A 97 -20.28 -9.59 -13.62
N LYS A 98 -21.52 -10.09 -13.64
CA LYS A 98 -22.35 -10.31 -12.45
C LYS A 98 -22.35 -11.78 -12.02
N GLU A 99 -21.55 -12.61 -12.68
CA GLU A 99 -21.44 -14.03 -12.35
C GLU A 99 -20.77 -14.21 -10.99
N ASP A 100 -21.11 -15.31 -10.34
CA ASP A 100 -20.62 -15.69 -9.02
C ASP A 100 -19.25 -16.37 -9.12
N ILE A 101 -18.25 -15.60 -9.54
CA ILE A 101 -16.85 -16.00 -9.58
C ILE A 101 -16.17 -15.52 -8.31
N LYS A 102 -15.49 -16.42 -7.59
CA LYS A 102 -14.86 -16.12 -6.30
C LYS A 102 -13.47 -15.52 -6.46
N LEU A 103 -13.02 -14.85 -5.40
CA LEU A 103 -11.66 -14.32 -5.31
C LEU A 103 -10.65 -15.47 -5.29
N TYR A 104 -9.61 -15.37 -6.11
CA TYR A 104 -8.55 -16.38 -6.33
C TYR A 104 -8.95 -17.64 -7.08
N ASP A 105 -10.13 -17.68 -7.69
CA ASP A 105 -10.41 -18.71 -8.69
C ASP A 105 -9.45 -18.59 -9.87
N ILE A 106 -9.08 -19.73 -10.44
CA ILE A 106 -8.40 -19.79 -11.74
C ILE A 106 -9.45 -20.17 -12.76
N ILE A 107 -9.72 -19.25 -13.68
CA ILE A 107 -10.73 -19.41 -14.71
C ILE A 107 -10.08 -19.46 -16.08
N LYS A 108 -10.62 -20.32 -16.94
CA LYS A 108 -10.44 -20.26 -18.37
C LYS A 108 -11.56 -19.42 -18.95
N ILE A 109 -11.22 -18.42 -19.75
CA ILE A 109 -12.19 -17.50 -20.32
C ILE A 109 -12.04 -17.49 -21.83
N ASP A 110 -13.18 -17.46 -22.49
CA ASP A 110 -13.27 -17.16 -23.91
C ASP A 110 -13.96 -15.81 -24.13
N GLY A 111 -13.51 -15.06 -25.15
CA GLY A 111 -14.02 -13.72 -25.38
C GLY A 111 -13.06 -12.83 -26.18
N TYR A 112 -13.23 -11.52 -26.07
CA TYR A 112 -12.44 -10.54 -26.81
C TYR A 112 -12.06 -9.33 -25.95
N PHE A 113 -10.91 -8.74 -26.27
CA PHE A 113 -10.46 -7.50 -25.67
C PHE A 113 -11.23 -6.31 -26.22
N ASP A 114 -11.53 -5.36 -25.35
CA ASP A 114 -12.15 -4.08 -25.68
C ASP A 114 -11.42 -2.95 -24.91
N GLU A 115 -11.59 -1.72 -25.35
CA GLU A 115 -11.00 -0.56 -24.68
C GLU A 115 -11.72 -0.28 -23.35
N LEU A 116 -11.01 0.38 -22.42
CA LEU A 116 -11.65 0.88 -21.20
C LEU A 116 -12.46 2.13 -21.55
N ASN A 117 -13.78 1.99 -21.61
CA ASN A 117 -14.68 3.10 -21.87
C ASN A 117 -15.60 3.32 -20.66
N PHE A 118 -15.28 4.34 -19.87
CA PHE A 118 -16.10 4.80 -18.75
C PHE A 118 -16.51 6.23 -19.01
N LYS A 119 -17.78 6.56 -18.73
CA LYS A 119 -18.24 7.95 -18.76
C LYS A 119 -17.57 8.71 -17.63
N GLU A 120 -16.86 9.78 -17.96
CA GLU A 120 -16.22 10.67 -16.99
C GLU A 120 -16.87 12.05 -17.09
N TYR A 121 -17.22 12.63 -15.94
CA TYR A 121 -17.64 14.03 -15.87
C TYR A 121 -16.44 14.90 -15.50
N GLU A 122 -16.36 16.11 -16.03
CA GLU A 122 -15.28 17.04 -15.69
C GLU A 122 -15.18 17.25 -14.17
N SER A 123 -13.95 17.25 -13.64
CA SER A 123 -13.65 17.37 -12.20
C SER A 123 -14.14 16.22 -11.31
N SER A 124 -14.69 15.13 -11.87
CA SER A 124 -15.08 13.93 -11.13
C SER A 124 -13.96 12.87 -11.10
N PHE A 125 -14.13 11.85 -10.25
CA PHE A 125 -13.21 10.72 -10.17
C PHE A 125 -13.14 9.97 -11.50
N SER A 126 -11.96 9.92 -12.11
CA SER A 126 -11.71 9.12 -13.32
C SER A 126 -11.40 7.67 -12.92
N PHE A 127 -12.36 6.77 -13.15
CA PHE A 127 -12.17 5.35 -12.90
C PHE A 127 -11.13 4.74 -13.86
N THR A 128 -11.03 5.25 -15.09
CA THR A 128 -10.01 4.86 -16.06
C THR A 128 -8.61 5.15 -15.52
N ASN A 129 -8.39 6.36 -14.97
CA ASN A 129 -7.11 6.72 -14.35
C ASN A 129 -6.82 5.87 -13.11
N TYR A 130 -7.82 5.55 -12.31
CA TYR A 130 -7.67 4.64 -11.18
C TYR A 130 -7.19 3.25 -11.63
N LEU A 131 -7.83 2.65 -12.65
CA LEU A 131 -7.43 1.35 -13.19
C LEU A 131 -6.03 1.37 -13.80
N ASN A 132 -5.74 2.38 -14.64
CA ASN A 132 -4.46 2.53 -15.32
C ASN A 132 -3.31 2.75 -14.33
N LYS A 133 -3.43 3.75 -13.44
CA LYS A 133 -2.33 4.19 -12.57
C LYS A 133 -2.18 3.33 -11.31
N ASN A 134 -3.29 2.86 -10.71
CA ASN A 134 -3.24 2.13 -9.44
C ASN A 134 -3.33 0.61 -9.59
N GLN A 135 -4.06 0.11 -10.59
CA GLN A 135 -4.29 -1.33 -10.76
C GLN A 135 -3.47 -1.95 -11.90
N ASN A 136 -2.85 -1.13 -12.76
CA ASN A 136 -2.14 -1.56 -13.96
C ASN A 136 -3.05 -2.32 -14.94
N VAL A 137 -4.28 -1.83 -15.10
CA VAL A 137 -5.31 -2.40 -15.96
C VAL A 137 -5.61 -1.38 -17.06
N TYR A 138 -5.35 -1.74 -18.32
CA TYR A 138 -5.46 -0.85 -19.48
C TYR A 138 -6.51 -1.27 -20.50
N ARG A 139 -7.01 -2.50 -20.40
CA ARG A 139 -7.97 -3.08 -21.33
C ARG A 139 -9.10 -3.73 -20.56
N SER A 140 -10.28 -3.76 -21.19
CA SER A 140 -11.36 -4.61 -20.74
C SER A 140 -11.36 -5.92 -21.53
N PHE A 141 -11.92 -6.97 -20.93
CA PHE A 141 -12.16 -8.25 -21.59
C PHE A 141 -13.63 -8.62 -21.41
N LYS A 142 -14.33 -8.83 -22.52
CA LYS A 142 -15.73 -9.25 -22.54
C LYS A 142 -15.77 -10.76 -22.64
N ILE A 143 -16.21 -11.39 -21.55
CA ILE A 143 -16.36 -12.85 -21.45
C ILE A 143 -17.61 -13.27 -22.24
N THR A 144 -17.45 -14.22 -23.16
CA THR A 144 -18.55 -14.92 -23.83
C THR A 144 -18.84 -16.26 -23.17
N HIS A 145 -17.78 -16.91 -22.67
CA HIS A 145 -17.86 -18.18 -21.97
C HIS A 145 -16.73 -18.28 -20.94
N TYR A 146 -16.96 -18.98 -19.83
CA TYR A 146 -15.93 -19.25 -18.83
C TYR A 146 -16.07 -20.66 -18.25
N GLU A 147 -14.94 -21.21 -17.83
CA GLU A 147 -14.83 -22.50 -17.15
C GLU A 147 -13.92 -22.31 -15.92
N ILE A 148 -14.35 -22.79 -14.76
CA ILE A 148 -13.54 -22.72 -13.53
C ILE A 148 -12.57 -23.92 -13.54
N ILE A 149 -11.28 -23.64 -13.69
CA ILE A 149 -10.21 -24.65 -13.59
C ILE A 149 -9.93 -24.98 -12.13
N PHE A 150 -9.95 -23.95 -11.28
CA PHE A 150 -9.73 -24.06 -9.84
C PHE A 150 -10.72 -23.18 -9.11
N ASP A 151 -11.59 -23.82 -8.33
CA ASP A 151 -12.51 -23.17 -7.39
C ASP A 151 -11.80 -23.01 -6.04
N CYS A 152 -11.63 -21.77 -5.59
CA CYS A 152 -11.00 -21.49 -4.32
C CYS A 152 -11.88 -22.06 -3.19
N PRO A 153 -11.35 -22.94 -2.30
CA PRO A 153 -12.14 -23.55 -1.25
C PRO A 153 -12.57 -22.56 -0.16
N ILE A 154 -12.02 -21.34 -0.16
CA ILE A 154 -12.29 -20.31 0.84
C ILE A 154 -13.15 -19.22 0.20
N ASP A 155 -14.37 -19.06 0.71
CA ASP A 155 -15.19 -17.91 0.39
C ASP A 155 -14.82 -16.72 1.30
N PHE A 156 -13.98 -15.84 0.76
CA PHE A 156 -13.51 -14.63 1.44
C PHE A 156 -14.65 -13.66 1.75
N ILE A 157 -15.68 -13.58 0.90
CA ILE A 157 -16.81 -12.66 1.09
C ILE A 157 -17.66 -13.17 2.25
N SER A 158 -18.05 -14.44 2.23
CA SER A 158 -18.81 -15.05 3.33
C SER A 158 -18.05 -15.00 4.66
N TYR A 159 -16.73 -15.19 4.64
CA TYR A 159 -15.94 -15.08 5.88
C TYR A 159 -15.89 -13.65 6.41
N LYS A 160 -15.73 -12.65 5.54
CA LYS A 160 -15.80 -11.23 5.90
C LYS A 160 -17.13 -10.93 6.58
N GLU A 161 -18.25 -11.32 5.98
CA GLU A 161 -19.58 -11.16 6.56
C GLU A 161 -19.71 -11.86 7.93
N LYS A 162 -19.14 -13.06 8.08
CA LYS A 162 -19.08 -13.75 9.39
C LYS A 162 -18.29 -12.99 10.45
N VAL A 163 -17.23 -12.25 10.07
CA VAL A 163 -16.49 -11.40 11.02
C VAL A 163 -17.33 -10.19 11.40
N LEU A 164 -17.93 -9.51 10.42
CA LEU A 164 -18.75 -8.31 10.64
C LEU A 164 -20.02 -8.62 11.46
N ASN A 165 -20.67 -9.76 11.24
CA ASN A 165 -21.88 -10.16 11.95
C ASN A 165 -21.68 -10.51 13.43
N ARG A 166 -20.45 -10.47 13.94
CA ARG A 166 -20.17 -10.57 15.38
C ARG A 166 -20.43 -9.27 16.13
N PHE A 167 -20.38 -8.16 15.40
CA PHE A 167 -20.67 -6.84 15.93
C PHE A 167 -22.16 -6.58 15.74
N SER A 168 -22.84 -6.09 16.78
CA SER A 168 -24.30 -5.95 16.76
C SER A 168 -24.77 -4.65 16.11
N THR A 169 -23.97 -3.58 16.20
CA THR A 169 -24.33 -2.24 15.74
C THR A 169 -23.72 -1.91 14.37
N TYR A 170 -24.39 -1.03 13.63
CA TYR A 170 -23.89 -0.56 12.33
C TYR A 170 -22.54 0.14 12.50
N GLU A 171 -22.41 1.00 13.51
CA GLU A 171 -21.22 1.78 13.79
C GLU A 171 -20.00 0.90 14.04
N ALA A 172 -20.15 -0.17 14.82
CA ALA A 172 -19.05 -1.10 15.09
C ALA A 172 -18.68 -1.91 13.84
N LYS A 173 -19.69 -2.41 13.09
CA LYS A 173 -19.47 -3.11 11.81
C LYS A 173 -18.72 -2.24 10.83
N GLU A 174 -19.14 -1.00 10.66
CA GLU A 174 -18.56 -0.06 9.70
C GLU A 174 -17.11 0.29 10.06
N PHE A 175 -16.85 0.54 11.35
CA PHE A 175 -15.50 0.81 11.85
C PHE A 175 -14.57 -0.38 11.61
N VAL A 176 -15.02 -1.60 11.92
CA VAL A 176 -14.25 -2.83 11.72
C VAL A 176 -14.04 -3.14 10.23
N ASN A 177 -15.07 -2.94 9.41
CA ASN A 177 -14.99 -3.14 7.96
C ASN A 177 -13.94 -2.20 7.34
N SER A 178 -13.98 -0.92 7.72
CA SER A 178 -12.98 0.07 7.33
C SER A 178 -11.60 -0.39 7.78
N LEU A 179 -11.46 -0.75 9.05
CA LEU A 179 -10.16 -0.93 9.68
C LEU A 179 -9.45 -2.23 9.26
N LEU A 180 -10.17 -3.34 9.05
CA LEU A 180 -9.61 -4.62 8.58
C LEU A 180 -9.54 -4.71 7.06
N PHE A 181 -10.61 -4.29 6.39
CA PHE A 181 -10.81 -4.52 4.96
C PHE A 181 -10.71 -3.24 4.16
N GLY A 182 -10.46 -2.07 4.75
CA GLY A 182 -10.31 -0.78 4.05
C GLY A 182 -11.53 -0.37 3.24
N GLU A 183 -12.71 -0.84 3.63
CA GLU A 183 -13.97 -0.58 2.96
C GLU A 183 -14.90 0.18 3.90
N SER A 184 -15.39 1.31 3.43
CA SER A 184 -16.40 2.12 4.10
C SER A 184 -17.50 2.49 3.13
N ASP A 185 -18.73 2.53 3.63
CA ASP A 185 -19.87 2.97 2.84
C ASP A 185 -19.61 4.39 2.35
N ASN A 186 -19.83 4.65 1.06
CA ASN A 186 -19.50 5.93 0.44
C ASN A 186 -20.24 7.12 1.08
N GLU A 187 -21.39 6.86 1.68
CA GLU A 187 -22.27 7.85 2.32
C GLU A 187 -22.15 7.85 3.86
N SER A 188 -21.18 7.11 4.42
CA SER A 188 -21.02 7.03 5.87
C SER A 188 -20.46 8.31 6.49
N LEU A 189 -21.00 8.64 7.66
CA LEU A 189 -20.50 9.73 8.51
C LEU A 189 -19.05 9.51 8.96
N LEU A 190 -18.63 8.26 9.16
CA LEU A 190 -17.24 7.94 9.53
C LEU A 190 -16.27 8.28 8.39
N LYS A 191 -16.62 7.97 7.14
CA LYS A 191 -15.80 8.31 5.98
C LYS A 191 -15.71 9.82 5.79
N GLU A 192 -16.82 10.53 5.91
CA GLU A 192 -16.83 12.00 5.81
C GLU A 192 -15.96 12.63 6.91
N THR A 193 -16.21 12.28 8.17
CA THR A 193 -15.49 12.85 9.32
C THR A 193 -14.00 12.52 9.28
N SER A 194 -13.64 11.29 8.90
CA SER A 194 -12.23 10.92 8.76
C SER A 194 -11.53 11.59 7.58
N SER A 195 -12.25 11.90 6.50
CA SER A 195 -11.75 12.73 5.41
C SER A 195 -11.47 14.16 5.87
N ASN A 196 -12.43 14.77 6.58
CA ASN A 196 -12.30 16.13 7.12
C ASN A 196 -11.15 16.23 8.14
N LEU A 197 -10.99 15.22 9.00
CA LEU A 197 -9.86 15.13 9.94
C LEU A 197 -8.54 14.71 9.27
N MET A 198 -8.55 14.35 7.98
CA MET A 198 -7.43 13.82 7.21
C MET A 198 -6.76 12.60 7.85
N ILE A 199 -7.58 11.70 8.42
CA ILE A 199 -7.18 10.45 9.09
C ILE A 199 -7.68 9.19 8.39
N THR A 200 -8.18 9.29 7.16
CA THR A 200 -8.67 8.13 6.37
C THR A 200 -7.64 7.00 6.24
N ASN A 201 -6.35 7.36 6.17
CA ASN A 201 -5.22 6.44 6.18
C ASN A 201 -5.15 5.57 7.45
N LEU A 202 -5.62 6.08 8.61
CA LEU A 202 -5.70 5.33 9.86
C LEU A 202 -6.89 4.39 9.91
N LEU A 203 -7.97 4.70 9.17
CA LEU A 203 -9.14 3.83 9.06
C LEU A 203 -8.95 2.69 8.09
N SER A 204 -7.85 2.62 7.33
CA SER A 204 -7.53 1.46 6.51
C SER A 204 -6.39 0.67 7.13
N ALA A 205 -6.38 -0.65 6.91
CA ALA A 205 -5.30 -1.51 7.35
C ALA A 205 -3.96 -1.08 6.72
N SER A 206 -3.24 -0.21 7.43
CA SER A 206 -1.99 0.34 6.97
C SER A 206 -0.83 -0.61 7.25
N GLY A 207 0.26 -0.46 6.49
CA GLY A 207 1.48 -1.22 6.77
C GLY A 207 2.06 -0.97 8.17
N LEU A 208 1.69 0.12 8.84
CA LEU A 208 2.08 0.40 10.22
C LEU A 208 1.39 -0.55 11.20
N PHE A 209 0.09 -0.80 11.03
CA PHE A 209 -0.68 -1.66 11.93
C PHE A 209 -0.31 -3.13 11.74
N LEU A 210 -0.08 -3.56 10.50
CA LEU A 210 0.43 -4.89 10.19
C LEU A 210 1.79 -5.17 10.85
N ASN A 211 2.73 -4.23 10.71
CA ASN A 211 4.01 -4.35 11.38
C ASN A 211 3.85 -4.39 12.90
N PHE A 212 2.95 -3.57 13.46
CA PHE A 212 2.68 -3.57 14.89
C PHE A 212 2.21 -4.95 15.38
N ILE A 213 1.24 -5.59 14.72
CA ILE A 213 0.78 -6.93 15.12
C ILE A 213 1.86 -7.99 14.88
N LEU A 214 2.53 -7.98 13.73
CA LEU A 214 3.60 -8.96 13.44
C LEU A 214 4.71 -8.95 14.50
N TYR A 215 5.22 -7.77 14.84
CA TYR A 215 6.26 -7.66 15.86
C TYR A 215 5.70 -7.83 17.28
N GLY A 216 4.45 -7.43 17.53
CA GLY A 216 3.75 -7.68 18.79
C GLY A 216 3.62 -9.17 19.09
N LEU A 217 3.04 -9.95 18.16
CA LEU A 217 2.93 -11.40 18.24
C LEU A 217 4.32 -12.06 18.35
N SER A 218 5.30 -11.61 17.58
CA SER A 218 6.67 -12.14 17.68
C SER A 218 7.30 -11.91 19.05
N ASN A 219 6.98 -10.80 19.72
CA ASN A 219 7.43 -10.56 21.09
C ASN A 219 6.69 -11.43 22.10
N ILE A 220 5.39 -11.68 21.92
CA ILE A 220 4.61 -12.60 22.77
C ILE A 220 5.16 -14.03 22.63
N TYR A 221 5.31 -14.53 21.40
CA TYR A 221 5.86 -15.88 21.17
C TYR A 221 7.31 -16.03 21.62
N TYR A 222 8.07 -14.94 21.68
CA TYR A 222 9.45 -14.95 22.19
C TYR A 222 9.52 -15.28 23.69
N LEU A 223 8.42 -15.12 24.43
CA LEU A 223 8.35 -15.58 25.83
C LEU A 223 8.46 -17.11 25.94
N PHE A 224 8.16 -17.84 24.87
CA PHE A 224 8.08 -19.30 24.85
C PHE A 224 8.97 -19.97 23.80
N SER A 225 9.65 -19.19 22.95
CA SER A 225 10.43 -19.71 21.82
C SER A 225 11.59 -18.79 21.43
N GLU A 226 12.54 -19.32 20.65
CA GLU A 226 13.64 -18.52 20.12
C GLU A 226 13.16 -17.40 19.19
N ARG A 227 13.95 -16.32 19.07
CA ARG A 227 13.56 -15.10 18.33
C ARG A 227 13.24 -15.33 16.84
N LYS A 228 13.93 -16.27 16.19
CA LYS A 228 13.68 -16.60 14.77
C LYS A 228 12.36 -17.37 14.64
N THR A 229 12.19 -18.40 15.46
CA THR A 229 10.96 -19.19 15.57
C THR A 229 9.76 -18.33 15.94
N SER A 230 9.90 -17.38 16.87
CA SER A 230 8.81 -16.49 17.29
C SER A 230 8.31 -15.59 16.15
N ARG A 231 9.21 -15.16 15.25
CA ARG A 231 8.82 -14.43 14.03
C ARG A 231 8.11 -15.33 13.03
N ILE A 232 8.58 -16.57 12.85
CA ILE A 232 7.93 -17.55 11.97
C ILE A 232 6.51 -17.83 12.48
N LEU A 233 6.34 -18.08 13.78
CA LEU A 233 5.04 -18.28 14.41
C LEU A 233 4.12 -17.07 14.19
N SER A 234 4.62 -15.85 14.39
CA SER A 234 3.86 -14.62 14.10
C SER A 234 3.37 -14.54 12.66
N LEU A 235 4.21 -14.91 11.69
CA LEU A 235 3.84 -14.95 10.29
C LEU A 235 2.79 -16.03 10.01
N ILE A 236 2.94 -17.23 10.57
CA ILE A 236 1.98 -18.33 10.43
C ILE A 236 0.61 -17.91 10.99
N THR A 237 0.60 -17.33 12.19
CA THR A 237 -0.64 -16.85 12.83
C THR A 237 -1.35 -15.81 11.98
N LEU A 238 -0.63 -14.88 11.35
CA LEU A 238 -1.23 -13.84 10.51
C LEU A 238 -1.45 -14.24 9.05
N LEU A 239 -0.99 -15.41 8.61
CA LEU A 239 -1.08 -15.87 7.23
C LEU A 239 -2.52 -15.83 6.68
N PRO A 240 -3.55 -16.32 7.41
CA PRO A 240 -4.93 -16.25 6.92
C PRO A 240 -5.37 -14.81 6.65
N PHE A 241 -5.05 -13.87 7.55
CA PHE A 241 -5.39 -12.46 7.39
C PHE A 241 -4.69 -11.80 6.18
N PHE A 242 -3.45 -12.22 5.85
CA PHE A 242 -2.76 -11.71 4.67
C PHE A 242 -3.48 -12.05 3.36
N PHE A 243 -4.11 -13.22 3.24
CA PHE A 243 -4.83 -13.61 2.03
C PHE A 243 -6.05 -12.70 1.74
N PHE A 244 -6.71 -12.13 2.75
CA PHE A 244 -7.82 -11.20 2.55
C PHE A 244 -7.41 -9.87 1.93
N ASN A 245 -6.13 -9.51 2.05
CA ASN A 245 -5.62 -8.18 1.68
C ASN A 245 -4.40 -8.24 0.75
N ILE A 246 -4.07 -9.41 0.18
CA ILE A 246 -2.82 -9.60 -0.59
C ILE A 246 -2.76 -8.74 -1.86
N TYR A 247 -3.93 -8.34 -2.39
CA TYR A 247 -4.05 -7.46 -3.55
C TYR A 247 -3.54 -6.04 -3.26
N ARG A 248 -3.42 -5.64 -1.99
CA ARG A 248 -2.93 -4.33 -1.56
C ARG A 248 -1.42 -4.33 -1.46
N PHE A 249 -0.77 -3.45 -2.23
CA PHE A 249 0.69 -3.35 -2.22
C PHE A 249 1.28 -3.12 -0.81
N ASN A 250 0.60 -2.35 0.05
CA ASN A 250 1.04 -2.10 1.43
C ASN A 250 1.20 -3.39 2.24
N PHE A 251 0.30 -4.37 2.07
CA PHE A 251 0.35 -5.66 2.75
C PHE A 251 1.49 -6.51 2.20
N PHE A 252 1.54 -6.66 0.88
CA PHE A 252 2.57 -7.44 0.20
C PHE A 252 3.99 -6.95 0.54
N ARG A 253 4.19 -5.62 0.60
CA ARG A 253 5.44 -5.02 1.03
C ARG A 253 5.81 -5.40 2.47
N VAL A 254 4.88 -5.26 3.41
CA VAL A 254 5.16 -5.54 4.83
C VAL A 254 5.48 -7.01 5.02
N LEU A 255 4.72 -7.90 4.39
CA LEU A 255 4.96 -9.34 4.41
C LEU A 255 6.36 -9.66 3.86
N THR A 256 6.72 -9.13 2.69
CA THR A 256 8.04 -9.34 2.08
C THR A 256 9.17 -8.83 2.98
N LEU A 257 9.05 -7.61 3.52
CA LEU A 257 10.03 -7.06 4.47
C LEU A 257 10.17 -7.95 5.71
N PHE A 258 9.06 -8.47 6.23
CA PHE A 258 9.09 -9.34 7.40
C PHE A 258 9.76 -10.68 7.10
N ILE A 259 9.43 -11.33 5.98
CA ILE A 259 10.07 -12.57 5.50
C ILE A 259 11.57 -12.36 5.31
N VAL A 260 11.97 -11.31 4.58
CA VAL A 260 13.41 -11.01 4.38
C VAL A 260 14.11 -10.82 5.72
N ASN A 261 13.49 -10.11 6.68
CA ASN A 261 14.05 -9.94 8.03
C ASN A 261 14.16 -11.24 8.83
N ILE A 262 13.38 -12.28 8.53
CA ILE A 262 13.53 -13.63 9.09
C ILE A 262 14.71 -14.34 8.41
N LEU A 263 14.77 -14.32 7.08
CA LEU A 263 15.82 -15.00 6.29
C LEU A 263 17.22 -14.49 6.61
N ILE A 264 17.37 -13.17 6.79
CA ILE A 264 18.66 -12.54 7.10
C ILE A 264 18.93 -12.42 8.60
N TYR A 265 18.09 -13.00 9.46
CA TYR A 265 18.16 -12.79 10.91
C TYR A 265 19.57 -13.04 11.47
N ASP A 266 20.21 -14.11 11.00
CA ASP A 266 21.54 -14.54 11.43
C ASP A 266 22.67 -13.63 10.88
N LYS A 267 22.43 -12.97 9.74
CA LYS A 267 23.37 -12.07 9.05
C LYS A 267 23.12 -10.58 9.35
N ARG A 268 22.21 -10.26 10.27
CA ARG A 268 21.70 -8.90 10.49
C ARG A 268 22.77 -7.86 10.87
N LYS A 269 23.89 -8.29 11.47
CA LYS A 269 24.97 -7.39 11.89
C LYS A 269 25.78 -6.87 10.71
N GLU A 270 25.79 -7.60 9.60
CA GLU A 270 26.62 -7.29 8.42
C GLU A 270 25.86 -6.45 7.38
N LEU A 271 24.53 -6.42 7.44
CA LEU A 271 23.69 -5.79 6.42
C LEU A 271 23.01 -4.50 6.92
N ASP A 272 23.22 -3.38 6.22
CA ASP A 272 22.51 -2.12 6.48
C ASP A 272 21.03 -2.27 6.10
N LYS A 273 20.13 -2.16 7.10
CA LYS A 273 18.67 -2.23 6.91
C LYS A 273 18.16 -1.30 5.82
N PHE A 274 18.76 -0.11 5.69
CA PHE A 274 18.38 0.84 4.65
C PHE A 274 18.70 0.29 3.24
N ASN A 275 19.81 -0.41 3.05
CA ASN A 275 20.11 -1.06 1.77
C ASN A 275 19.12 -2.18 1.46
N ILE A 276 18.78 -3.01 2.45
CA ILE A 276 17.82 -4.11 2.27
C ILE A 276 16.45 -3.58 1.84
N THR A 277 15.96 -2.53 2.50
CA THR A 277 14.70 -1.88 2.08
C THR A 277 14.79 -1.40 0.64
N ASN A 278 15.85 -0.69 0.26
CA ASN A 278 15.99 -0.20 -1.13
C ASN A 278 16.07 -1.34 -2.16
N LEU A 279 16.71 -2.46 -1.83
CA LEU A 279 16.77 -3.64 -2.71
C LEU A 279 15.39 -4.30 -2.88
N ILE A 280 14.59 -4.38 -1.81
CA ILE A 280 13.22 -4.90 -1.90
C ILE A 280 12.36 -3.99 -2.78
N TYR A 281 12.47 -2.68 -2.62
CA TYR A 281 11.80 -1.70 -3.47
C TYR A 281 12.22 -1.80 -4.94
N LEU A 282 13.51 -2.07 -5.20
CA LEU A 282 14.03 -2.31 -6.54
C LEU A 282 13.38 -3.55 -7.15
N ILE A 283 13.30 -4.65 -6.40
CA ILE A 283 12.65 -5.89 -6.85
C ILE A 283 11.18 -5.64 -7.19
N PHE A 284 10.44 -4.92 -6.33
CA PHE A 284 9.03 -4.61 -6.62
C PHE A 284 8.87 -3.80 -7.90
N LEU A 285 9.74 -2.83 -8.14
CA LEU A 285 9.66 -1.97 -9.33
C LEU A 285 10.04 -2.72 -10.61
N LEU A 286 10.91 -3.74 -10.53
CA LEU A 286 11.17 -4.66 -11.64
C LEU A 286 9.94 -5.51 -12.00
N PHE A 287 9.15 -5.94 -11.01
CA PHE A 287 7.94 -6.73 -11.25
C PHE A 287 6.74 -5.89 -11.69
N SER A 288 6.64 -4.65 -11.21
CA SER A 288 5.51 -3.76 -11.50
C SER A 288 5.96 -2.30 -11.46
N PRO A 289 6.39 -1.72 -12.61
CA PRO A 289 6.84 -0.32 -12.70
C PRO A 289 5.79 0.69 -12.24
N SER A 290 4.52 0.40 -12.49
CA SER A 290 3.37 1.24 -12.11
C SER A 290 3.29 1.51 -10.60
N LEU A 291 3.97 0.71 -9.77
CA LEU A 291 4.05 0.95 -8.33
C LEU A 291 4.64 2.32 -8.00
N ILE A 292 5.45 2.92 -8.86
CA ILE A 292 6.04 4.24 -8.64
C ILE A 292 4.99 5.34 -8.44
N TYR A 293 3.82 5.18 -9.06
CA TYR A 293 2.70 6.11 -8.94
C TYR A 293 1.85 5.86 -7.70
N SER A 294 2.01 4.70 -7.06
CA SER A 294 1.21 4.34 -5.89
C SER A 294 1.73 5.03 -4.61
N PRO A 295 0.88 5.71 -3.83
CA PRO A 295 1.27 6.30 -2.54
C PRO A 295 1.83 5.27 -1.56
N GLY A 296 1.33 4.03 -1.65
CA GLY A 296 1.85 2.91 -0.89
C GLY A 296 3.32 2.63 -1.14
N PHE A 297 3.86 2.93 -2.32
CA PHE A 297 5.28 2.77 -2.65
C PHE A 297 6.10 3.98 -2.23
N TYR A 298 5.84 5.15 -2.84
CA TYR A 298 6.77 6.28 -2.72
C TYR A 298 6.76 6.91 -1.33
N LEU A 299 5.63 6.95 -0.61
CA LEU A 299 5.59 7.59 0.71
C LEU A 299 6.53 6.88 1.70
N PRO A 300 6.49 5.55 1.90
CA PRO A 300 7.34 4.95 2.92
C PRO A 300 8.79 4.83 2.46
N LEU A 301 9.05 4.82 1.15
CA LEU A 301 10.40 4.98 0.60
C LEU A 301 10.98 6.36 0.98
N LEU A 302 10.24 7.43 0.71
CA LEU A 302 10.60 8.80 1.07
C LEU A 302 10.80 8.96 2.58
N MET A 303 9.92 8.37 3.39
CA MET A 303 10.09 8.37 4.85
C MET A 303 11.38 7.66 5.27
N SER A 304 11.69 6.50 4.69
CA SER A 304 12.93 5.78 4.98
C SER A 304 14.18 6.59 4.64
N PHE A 305 14.12 7.37 3.55
CA PHE A 305 15.18 8.28 3.14
C PHE A 305 15.34 9.42 4.15
N ILE A 306 14.23 10.10 4.49
CA ILE A 306 14.23 11.18 5.48
C ILE A 306 14.80 10.69 6.81
N PHE A 307 14.34 9.57 7.36
CA PHE A 307 14.85 9.06 8.63
C PHE A 307 16.34 8.71 8.59
N LYS A 308 16.85 8.20 7.46
CA LYS A 308 18.28 7.87 7.32
C LYS A 308 19.13 9.14 7.24
N PHE A 309 18.71 10.12 6.44
CA PHE A 309 19.51 11.31 6.16
C PHE A 309 19.30 12.45 7.16
N SER A 310 18.13 12.59 7.77
CA SER A 310 17.90 13.52 8.88
C SER A 310 18.84 13.23 10.04
N ASN A 311 19.10 11.94 10.28
CA ASN A 311 20.04 11.50 11.30
C ASN A 311 21.48 11.93 11.05
N LEU A 312 21.84 12.21 9.78
CA LEU A 312 23.17 12.68 9.38
C LEU A 312 23.23 14.21 9.28
N ALA A 313 22.16 14.84 8.81
CA ALA A 313 22.10 16.28 8.55
C ALA A 313 21.82 17.10 9.81
N LEU A 314 20.96 16.59 10.70
CA LEU A 314 20.56 17.31 11.91
C LEU A 314 21.57 17.05 13.03
N LYS A 315 22.54 17.95 13.15
CA LYS A 315 23.38 18.05 14.35
C LYS A 315 22.53 18.63 15.48
N SER A 316 22.38 17.91 16.59
CA SER A 316 21.71 18.38 17.79
C SER A 316 22.28 17.65 18.99
N GLU A 317 22.47 18.38 20.08
CA GLU A 317 23.07 17.88 21.31
C GLU A 317 22.16 16.90 22.05
N SER A 318 20.83 17.05 21.94
CA SER A 318 19.86 16.15 22.56
C SER A 318 19.12 15.28 21.55
N LYS A 319 19.01 14.00 21.87
CA LYS A 319 18.27 13.01 21.06
C LYS A 319 16.82 13.43 20.82
N ILE A 320 16.19 14.04 21.82
CA ILE A 320 14.79 14.48 21.78
C ILE A 320 14.60 15.60 20.74
N ILE A 321 15.46 16.63 20.73
CA ILE A 321 15.37 17.73 19.77
C ILE A 321 15.58 17.21 18.35
N LYS A 322 16.53 16.28 18.16
CA LYS A 322 16.76 15.63 16.87
C LYS A 322 15.54 14.84 16.37
N ASP A 323 14.88 14.11 17.25
CA ASP A 323 13.66 13.36 16.93
C ASP A 323 12.52 14.30 16.55
N ILE A 324 12.32 15.40 17.30
CA ILE A 324 11.31 16.42 16.97
C ILE A 324 11.58 17.03 15.59
N LYS A 325 12.82 17.48 15.32
CA LYS A 325 13.20 18.03 14.01
C LYS A 325 12.98 17.04 12.87
N THR A 326 13.30 15.77 13.09
CA THR A 326 13.05 14.71 12.09
C THR A 326 11.56 14.53 11.82
N LYS A 327 10.72 14.53 12.86
CA LYS A 327 9.26 14.43 12.71
C LYS A 327 8.69 15.62 11.94
N ILE A 328 9.16 16.84 12.24
CA ILE A 328 8.76 18.06 11.50
C ILE A 328 9.12 17.93 10.01
N LEU A 329 10.33 17.45 9.69
CA LEU A 329 10.76 17.26 8.31
C LEU A 329 9.89 16.23 7.58
N VAL A 330 9.56 15.13 8.26
CA VAL A 330 8.59 14.13 7.76
C VAL A 330 7.23 14.77 7.47
N CYS A 331 6.71 15.61 8.37
CA CYS A 331 5.43 16.29 8.18
C CYS A 331 5.45 17.20 6.94
N PHE A 332 6.47 18.04 6.80
CA PHE A 332 6.61 18.93 5.63
C PHE A 332 6.71 18.15 4.32
N SER A 333 7.38 17.00 4.34
CA SER A 333 7.53 16.16 3.14
C SER A 333 6.24 15.43 2.77
N PHE A 334 5.31 15.26 3.72
CA PHE A 334 3.99 14.67 3.48
C PHE A 334 2.96 15.71 3.02
N LEU A 335 3.24 16.99 3.24
CA LEU A 335 2.30 18.09 3.01
C LEU A 335 1.79 18.16 1.55
N PRO A 336 2.64 18.04 0.51
CA PRO A 336 2.16 18.04 -0.88
C PRO A 336 1.19 16.89 -1.17
N TYR A 337 1.46 15.71 -0.58
CA TYR A 337 0.58 14.55 -0.72
C TYR A 337 -0.77 14.79 -0.03
N SER A 338 -0.79 15.35 1.18
CA SER A 338 -2.04 15.66 1.87
C SER A 338 -2.87 16.70 1.12
N ILE A 339 -2.25 17.75 0.59
CA ILE A 339 -2.98 18.76 -0.20
C ILE A 339 -3.62 18.11 -1.43
N ASN A 340 -2.87 17.32 -2.18
CA ASN A 340 -3.39 16.72 -3.40
C ASN A 340 -4.50 15.67 -3.11
N SER A 341 -4.35 14.92 -2.02
CA SER A 341 -5.29 13.85 -1.66
C SER A 341 -6.59 14.38 -1.06
N TYR A 342 -6.51 15.41 -0.21
CA TYR A 342 -7.65 15.91 0.57
C TYR A 342 -8.18 17.26 0.09
N GLY A 343 -7.54 17.92 -0.88
CA GLY A 343 -7.95 19.24 -1.37
C GLY A 343 -7.70 20.40 -0.39
N GLY A 344 -6.90 20.16 0.64
CA GLY A 344 -6.60 21.15 1.67
C GLY A 344 -5.59 20.64 2.69
N PHE A 345 -5.26 21.50 3.64
CA PHE A 345 -4.39 21.16 4.76
C PHE A 345 -4.99 21.64 6.09
N ASN A 346 -5.09 20.74 7.06
CA ASN A 346 -5.47 21.06 8.42
C ASN A 346 -4.24 20.88 9.32
N VAL A 347 -3.79 21.94 10.00
CA VAL A 347 -2.62 21.90 10.88
C VAL A 347 -2.80 20.86 12.01
N PHE A 348 -4.03 20.72 12.53
CA PHE A 348 -4.35 19.76 13.58
C PHE A 348 -4.34 18.31 13.09
N SER A 349 -4.50 18.07 11.77
CA SER A 349 -4.40 16.71 11.20
C SER A 349 -3.09 16.01 11.55
N LEU A 350 -1.98 16.76 11.69
CA LEU A 350 -0.68 16.19 12.08
C LEU A 350 -0.72 15.67 13.52
N ILE A 351 -1.35 16.44 14.42
CA ILE A 351 -1.51 16.08 15.83
C ILE A 351 -2.47 14.88 15.94
N PHE A 352 -3.56 14.88 15.17
CA PHE A 352 -4.51 13.77 15.13
C PHE A 352 -3.89 12.50 14.56
N ASN A 353 -3.22 12.57 13.41
CA ASN A 353 -2.53 11.42 12.83
C ASN A 353 -1.54 10.81 13.84
N TYR A 354 -0.75 11.63 14.55
CA TYR A 354 0.18 11.13 15.55
C TYR A 354 -0.50 10.49 16.76
N THR A 355 -1.47 11.19 17.36
CA THR A 355 -2.16 10.76 18.58
C THR A 355 -3.05 9.54 18.31
N PHE A 356 -3.87 9.62 17.27
CA PHE A 356 -4.77 8.54 16.89
C PHE A 356 -4.04 7.31 16.35
N THR A 357 -2.83 7.41 15.79
CA THR A 357 -2.06 6.21 15.39
C THR A 357 -1.91 5.22 16.54
N PHE A 358 -1.73 5.67 17.79
CA PHE A 358 -1.60 4.77 18.93
C PHE A 358 -2.92 4.10 19.29
N ILE A 359 -4.00 4.86 19.30
CA ILE A 359 -5.36 4.36 19.56
C ILE A 359 -5.77 3.36 18.48
N PHE A 360 -5.56 3.68 17.20
CA PHE A 360 -5.92 2.82 16.08
C PHE A 360 -5.11 1.53 16.04
N LYS A 361 -3.86 1.50 16.54
CA LYS A 361 -3.12 0.24 16.72
C LYS A 361 -3.84 -0.71 17.68
N PHE A 362 -4.37 -0.17 18.78
CA PHE A 362 -5.13 -0.94 19.75
C PHE A 362 -6.47 -1.41 19.17
N LEU A 363 -7.21 -0.53 18.49
CA LEU A 363 -8.43 -0.89 17.77
C LEU A 363 -8.18 -1.95 16.69
N PHE A 364 -7.05 -1.88 16.00
CA PHE A 364 -6.65 -2.88 15.01
C PHE A 364 -6.30 -4.23 15.63
N LEU A 365 -5.68 -4.25 16.81
CA LEU A 365 -5.48 -5.48 17.53
C LEU A 365 -6.81 -6.16 17.88
N ILE A 366 -7.78 -5.41 18.41
CA ILE A 366 -9.13 -5.92 18.74
C ILE A 366 -9.80 -6.47 17.47
N ALA A 367 -9.73 -5.73 16.37
CA ALA A 367 -10.36 -6.14 15.12
C ALA A 367 -9.75 -7.46 14.61
N VAL A 368 -8.43 -7.61 14.70
CA VAL A 368 -7.74 -8.83 14.28
C VAL A 368 -8.06 -10.01 15.22
N LEU A 369 -8.27 -9.78 16.52
CA LEU A 369 -8.78 -10.83 17.42
C LEU A 369 -10.17 -11.31 16.97
N SER A 370 -11.06 -10.36 16.66
CA SER A 370 -12.38 -10.66 16.10
C SER A 370 -12.27 -11.37 14.75
N PHE A 371 -11.28 -11.07 13.92
CA PHE A 371 -11.04 -11.83 12.68
C PHE A 371 -10.77 -13.32 12.96
N TYR A 372 -10.10 -13.68 14.07
CA TYR A 372 -9.72 -15.07 14.38
C TYR A 372 -10.73 -15.89 15.18
N GLY A 373 -11.90 -15.34 15.54
CA GLY A 373 -12.85 -16.07 16.42
C GLY A 373 -13.04 -15.43 17.78
N ILE A 374 -12.11 -14.58 18.21
CA ILE A 374 -12.04 -14.09 19.59
C ILE A 374 -12.83 -12.79 19.68
N TYR A 375 -14.05 -12.87 20.22
CA TYR A 375 -14.94 -11.73 20.40
C TYR A 375 -15.45 -11.68 21.84
N ILE A 376 -15.48 -10.48 22.43
CA ILE A 376 -16.02 -10.21 23.76
C ILE A 376 -16.99 -9.03 23.59
N GLY A 377 -18.16 -9.07 24.24
CA GLY A 377 -19.21 -8.05 24.07
C GLY A 377 -18.74 -6.60 24.24
N ILE A 378 -17.73 -6.36 25.08
CA ILE A 378 -17.12 -5.02 25.27
C ILE A 378 -16.47 -4.44 24.00
N PHE A 379 -16.17 -5.28 22.99
CA PHE A 379 -15.58 -4.81 21.74
C PHE A 379 -16.54 -3.90 20.96
N ASP A 380 -17.84 -4.20 20.95
CA ASP A 380 -18.86 -3.31 20.37
C ASP A 380 -18.82 -1.93 21.03
N ASP A 381 -18.86 -1.89 22.36
CA ASP A 381 -18.87 -0.64 23.13
C ASP A 381 -17.63 0.21 22.84
N ILE A 382 -16.46 -0.42 22.70
CA ILE A 382 -15.21 0.26 22.35
C ILE A 382 -15.34 0.93 20.97
N TYR A 383 -15.79 0.21 19.94
CA TYR A 383 -15.92 0.80 18.60
C TYR A 383 -16.98 1.88 18.56
N ILE A 384 -18.13 1.68 19.21
CA ILE A 384 -19.20 2.69 19.30
C ILE A 384 -18.69 3.96 19.99
N PHE A 385 -17.94 3.81 21.09
CA PHE A 385 -17.33 4.95 21.78
C PHE A 385 -16.41 5.75 20.85
N PHE A 386 -15.50 5.07 20.14
CA PHE A 386 -14.58 5.75 19.22
C PHE A 386 -15.28 6.35 18.00
N TYR A 387 -16.30 5.69 17.47
CA TYR A 387 -17.14 6.21 16.39
C TYR A 387 -17.80 7.53 16.81
N LYS A 388 -18.49 7.54 17.97
CA LYS A 388 -19.12 8.74 18.52
C LYS A 388 -18.11 9.84 18.83
N MET A 389 -16.95 9.47 19.39
CA MET A 389 -15.86 10.41 19.66
C MET A 389 -15.38 11.07 18.36
N LEU A 390 -15.11 10.32 17.29
CA LEU A 390 -14.67 10.89 16.02
C LEU A 390 -15.72 11.83 15.41
N ILE A 391 -17.00 11.44 15.42
CA ILE A 391 -18.07 12.28 14.88
C ILE A 391 -18.25 13.57 15.68
N SER A 392 -18.04 13.54 17.00
CA SER A 392 -18.13 14.73 17.85
C SER A 392 -17.03 15.76 17.55
N ILE A 393 -15.93 15.35 16.91
CA ILE A 393 -14.81 16.21 16.56
C ILE A 393 -15.10 16.85 15.18
N ASN A 394 -15.80 17.98 15.18
CA ASN A 394 -16.05 18.76 13.97
C ASN A 394 -15.21 20.05 13.94
N PHE A 395 -14.24 20.12 13.03
CA PHE A 395 -13.35 21.28 12.83
C PHE A 395 -13.49 21.93 11.45
N ASN A 396 -14.70 21.95 10.87
CA ASN A 396 -14.96 22.59 9.56
C ASN A 396 -14.49 24.07 9.43
N LYS A 397 -14.05 24.72 10.52
CA LYS A 397 -13.59 26.12 10.57
C LYS A 397 -12.06 26.31 10.50
N VAL A 398 -11.25 25.24 10.45
CA VAL A 398 -9.77 25.35 10.50
C VAL A 398 -9.08 24.86 9.21
N ASP A 399 -9.85 24.42 8.21
CA ASP A 399 -9.29 23.89 6.98
C ASP A 399 -8.81 25.02 6.06
N ILE A 400 -7.53 24.96 5.68
CA ILE A 400 -7.00 25.80 4.62
C ILE A 400 -7.20 25.04 3.31
N TYR A 401 -8.22 25.43 2.56
CA TYR A 401 -8.45 24.90 1.21
C TYR A 401 -7.38 25.45 0.27
N LEU A 402 -6.67 24.54 -0.37
CA LEU A 402 -5.68 24.87 -1.39
C LEU A 402 -6.09 24.17 -2.68
N PRO A 403 -6.08 24.86 -3.83
CA PRO A 403 -6.33 24.20 -5.10
C PRO A 403 -5.34 23.04 -5.28
N LYS A 404 -5.81 21.96 -5.91
CA LYS A 404 -4.95 20.81 -6.22
C LYS A 404 -3.74 21.31 -7.01
N LEU A 405 -2.56 20.93 -6.55
CA LEU A 405 -1.31 21.18 -7.26
C LEU A 405 -1.30 20.22 -8.45
N ASN A 406 -1.55 20.75 -9.66
CA ASN A 406 -1.44 20.00 -10.90
C ASN A 406 0.00 19.58 -11.16
#